data_AF-A0A7V4PA24-F1
#
_entry.id   AF-A0A7V4PA24-F1
#
_cell.length_a   1.000
_cell.length_b   1.000
_cell.length_c   1.000
_cell.angle_alpha   90.00
_cell.angle_beta   90.00
_cell.angle_gamma   90.00
#
_symmetry.space_group_name_H-M   'P 1'
#
loop_
_entity.id
_entity.type
_entity.pdbx_description
1 polymer ?
#
loop_
_entity_poly.entity_id
_entity_poly.type
_entity_poly.pdbx_seq_one_letter_code
_entity_poly.pdbx_strand_id
1 'polypeptide(L)'
;MAADTESEAPLPAAARSRGQVAVLAMLGLGLAAAIFAWWWNYERGQRALAFYGAEGARLIRTAPTVEILVLAPAEAEPDASQPDETIRLGGQQRTVARRIDISRAPGLLNARTSLLADASYAAEGAQPAAAAADAVLRFAEGNRELLLTFDWASGQVTDVARGTSCRLVRKTADGWRKFIARHVGRQGT
;
A
#
# COMPACT_ATOMS: atom_id res chain seq x y z
N MET A 1 28.27 3.05 91.50
CA MET A 1 28.79 3.66 90.26
C MET A 1 28.58 2.65 89.15
N ALA A 2 27.34 2.60 88.63
CA ALA A 2 26.93 1.69 87.57
C ALA A 2 26.78 2.54 86.30
N ALA A 3 27.48 2.17 85.24
CA ALA A 3 27.40 2.83 83.95
C ALA A 3 26.29 2.16 83.13
N ASP A 4 25.18 2.88 82.94
CA ASP A 4 24.16 2.55 81.95
C ASP A 4 24.79 2.58 80.56
N THR A 5 24.70 1.45 79.85
CA THR A 5 25.11 1.34 78.45
C THR A 5 23.83 1.29 77.63
N GLU A 6 23.38 2.44 77.13
CA GLU A 6 22.28 2.52 76.17
C GLU A 6 22.70 1.81 74.87
N SER A 7 22.03 0.68 74.60
CA SER A 7 22.14 -0.07 73.36
C SER A 7 21.25 0.57 72.30
N GLU A 8 21.82 1.48 71.51
CA GLU A 8 21.15 2.08 70.37
C GLU A 8 21.11 1.06 69.22
N ALA A 9 19.93 0.48 68.97
CA ALA A 9 19.73 -0.47 67.89
C ALA A 9 19.72 0.24 66.53
N PRO A 10 20.50 -0.23 65.52
CA PRO A 10 20.50 0.39 64.20
C PRO A 10 19.17 0.14 63.48
N LEU A 11 18.60 1.21 62.90
CA LEU A 11 17.39 1.15 62.10
C LEU A 11 17.59 0.27 60.84
N PRO A 12 16.62 -0.58 60.47
CA PRO A 12 16.74 -1.50 59.34
C PRO A 12 16.70 -0.75 57.99
N ALA A 13 17.81 -0.76 57.27
CA ALA A 13 18.01 -0.13 55.95
C ALA A 13 17.41 -0.92 54.76
N ALA A 14 16.24 -1.56 54.90
CA ALA A 14 15.78 -2.60 53.97
C ALA A 14 14.47 -2.30 53.19
N ALA A 15 13.98 -1.06 53.14
CA ALA A 15 12.72 -0.73 52.45
C ALA A 15 12.88 -0.16 51.02
N ARG A 16 14.11 0.16 50.59
CA ARG A 16 14.35 0.96 49.36
C ARG A 16 14.31 0.17 48.04
N SER A 17 14.26 -1.17 48.07
CA SER A 17 14.47 -1.99 46.86
C SER A 17 13.19 -2.38 46.10
N ARG A 18 12.05 -2.59 46.77
CA ARG A 18 10.86 -3.17 46.11
C ARG A 18 10.15 -2.19 45.17
N GLY A 19 10.01 -0.92 45.57
CA GLY A 19 9.38 0.11 44.75
C GLY A 19 10.20 0.44 43.50
N GLN A 20 11.52 0.53 43.63
CA GLN A 20 12.43 0.77 42.51
C GLN A 20 12.37 -0.37 41.48
N VAL A 21 12.33 -1.62 41.93
CA VAL A 21 12.19 -2.79 41.04
C VAL A 21 10.86 -2.74 40.27
N ALA A 22 9.75 -2.38 40.91
CA ALA A 22 8.46 -2.25 40.24
C ALA A 22 8.49 -1.17 39.15
N VAL A 23 9.05 0.01 39.44
CA VAL A 23 9.18 1.10 38.45
C VAL A 23 10.05 0.67 37.27
N LEU A 24 11.19 0.02 37.53
CA LEU A 24 12.06 -0.48 36.47
C LEU A 24 11.37 -1.56 35.62
N ALA A 25 10.59 -2.46 36.23
CA ALA A 25 9.83 -3.48 35.51
C ALA A 25 8.75 -2.85 34.61
N MET A 26 8.01 -1.87 35.12
CA MET A 26 7.00 -1.15 34.33
C MET A 26 7.62 -0.37 33.17
N LEU A 27 8.76 0.30 33.42
CA LEU A 27 9.50 1.00 32.38
C LEU A 27 10.01 0.04 31.30
N GLY A 28 10.59 -1.10 31.71
CA GLY A 28 11.05 -2.14 30.79
C GLY A 28 9.92 -2.72 29.93
N LEU A 29 8.75 -2.99 30.54
CA LEU A 29 7.58 -3.47 29.81
C LEU A 29 7.07 -2.42 28.80
N GLY A 30 7.02 -1.14 29.21
CA GLY A 30 6.64 -0.05 28.33
C GLY A 30 7.58 0.09 27.13
N LEU A 31 8.89 -0.01 27.36
CA LEU A 31 9.88 0.06 26.28
C LEU A 31 9.78 -1.15 25.33
N ALA A 32 9.58 -2.36 25.86
CA ALA A 32 9.39 -3.56 25.05
C ALA A 32 8.15 -3.45 24.15
N ALA A 33 7.02 -2.96 24.70
CA ALA A 33 5.80 -2.74 23.94
C ALA A 33 6.00 -1.69 22.84
N ALA A 34 6.73 -0.61 23.12
CA ALA A 34 7.03 0.44 22.14
C ALA A 34 7.89 -0.09 20.99
N ILE A 35 8.95 -0.85 21.29
CA ILE A 35 9.81 -1.47 20.27
C ILE A 35 9.00 -2.46 19.41
N PHE A 36 8.19 -3.31 20.05
CA PHE A 36 7.33 -4.26 19.35
C PHE A 36 6.35 -3.56 18.40
N ALA A 37 5.68 -2.51 18.86
CA ALA A 37 4.75 -1.73 18.05
C ALA A 37 5.45 -1.07 16.85
N TRP A 38 6.65 -0.52 17.06
CA TRP A 38 7.45 0.07 15.99
C TRP A 38 7.88 -0.96 14.93
N TRP A 39 8.44 -2.10 15.37
CA TRP A 39 8.83 -3.19 14.49
C TRP A 39 7.66 -3.71 13.66
N TRP A 40 6.54 -3.99 14.31
CA TRP A 40 5.34 -4.51 13.66
C TRP A 40 4.76 -3.55 12.62
N ASN A 41 4.84 -2.23 12.87
CA ASN A 41 4.44 -1.23 11.88
C ASN A 41 5.42 -1.13 10.72
N TYR A 42 6.72 -1.29 10.97
CA TYR A 42 7.73 -1.29 9.93
C TYR A 42 7.56 -2.47 8.97
N GLU A 43 7.25 -3.65 9.50
CA GLU A 43 7.04 -4.87 8.70
C GLU A 43 5.77 -4.81 7.83
N ARG A 44 4.76 -4.02 8.22
CA ARG A 44 3.47 -3.88 7.52
C ARG A 44 3.47 -2.98 6.28
N GLY A 45 4.58 -2.35 5.93
CA GLY A 45 4.68 -1.50 4.73
C GLY A 45 5.74 -1.93 3.71
N GLN A 46 6.39 -3.07 3.94
CA GLN A 46 7.53 -3.53 3.14
C GLN A 46 7.10 -4.09 1.79
N ARG A 47 5.96 -4.79 1.70
CA ARG A 47 5.54 -5.44 0.45
C ARG A 47 5.08 -4.45 -0.59
N ALA A 48 4.24 -3.50 -0.21
CA ALA A 48 3.81 -2.43 -1.11
C ALA A 48 5.00 -1.59 -1.58
N LEU A 49 5.95 -1.29 -0.68
CA LEU A 49 7.16 -0.54 -1.02
C LEU A 49 8.12 -1.34 -1.91
N ALA A 50 8.30 -2.64 -1.65
CA ALA A 50 9.12 -3.51 -2.50
C ALA A 50 8.53 -3.60 -3.92
N PHE A 51 7.21 -3.72 -4.01
CA PHE A 51 6.50 -3.84 -5.29
C PHE A 51 6.49 -2.54 -6.08
N TYR A 52 5.98 -1.43 -5.53
CA TYR A 52 5.86 -0.16 -6.25
C TYR A 52 7.13 0.68 -6.23
N GLY A 53 8.02 0.45 -5.26
CA GLY A 53 9.12 1.36 -4.97
C GLY A 53 8.63 2.60 -4.22
N ALA A 54 9.57 3.40 -3.71
CA ALA A 54 9.24 4.61 -2.97
C ALA A 54 8.43 5.62 -3.80
N GLU A 55 8.78 5.78 -5.07
CA GLU A 55 8.10 6.72 -5.97
C GLU A 55 6.68 6.28 -6.32
N GLY A 56 6.51 5.01 -6.74
CA GLY A 56 5.19 4.47 -7.05
C GLY A 56 4.26 4.48 -5.84
N ALA A 57 4.77 4.12 -4.66
CA ALA A 57 4.01 4.21 -3.41
C ALA A 57 3.61 5.66 -3.08
N ARG A 58 4.49 6.64 -3.33
CA ARG A 58 4.15 8.06 -3.15
C ARG A 58 3.06 8.50 -4.12
N LEU A 59 3.17 8.15 -5.41
CA LEU A 59 2.16 8.47 -6.42
C LEU A 59 0.79 7.88 -6.07
N ILE A 60 0.72 6.61 -5.68
CA ILE A 60 -0.54 6.00 -5.21
C ILE A 60 -1.13 6.81 -4.04
N ARG A 61 -0.27 7.25 -3.12
CA ARG A 61 -0.71 7.97 -1.93
C ARG A 61 -1.19 9.38 -2.25
N THR A 62 -0.43 10.16 -3.02
CA THR A 62 -0.59 11.62 -3.08
C THR A 62 -0.89 12.18 -4.46
N ALA A 63 -0.84 11.38 -5.55
CA ALA A 63 -1.02 11.90 -6.90
C ALA A 63 -2.33 12.72 -7.00
N PRO A 64 -2.30 13.96 -7.51
CA PRO A 64 -3.51 14.78 -7.65
C PRO A 64 -4.44 14.22 -8.73
N THR A 65 -3.88 13.57 -9.75
CA THR A 65 -4.63 13.04 -10.89
C THR A 65 -4.64 11.51 -10.84
N VAL A 66 -5.83 10.92 -10.92
CA VAL A 66 -6.03 9.48 -11.09
C VAL A 66 -7.04 9.23 -12.18
N GLU A 67 -6.65 8.43 -13.17
CA GLU A 67 -7.48 8.15 -14.33
C GLU A 67 -7.56 6.65 -14.59
N ILE A 68 -8.71 6.22 -15.11
CA ILE A 68 -8.85 4.91 -15.73
C ILE A 68 -8.73 5.13 -17.24
N LEU A 69 -7.73 4.51 -17.85
CA LEU A 69 -7.48 4.53 -19.28
C LEU A 69 -8.05 3.23 -19.85
N VAL A 70 -9.16 3.33 -20.57
CA VAL A 70 -9.77 2.20 -21.28
C VAL A 70 -9.06 2.04 -22.60
N LEU A 71 -8.58 0.83 -22.89
CA LEU A 71 -7.81 0.57 -24.08
C LEU A 71 -8.70 0.15 -25.25
N ALA A 72 -8.31 0.55 -26.46
CA ALA A 72 -8.91 0.05 -27.67
C ALA A 72 -8.61 -1.46 -27.82
N PRO A 73 -9.51 -2.23 -28.45
CA PRO A 73 -9.19 -3.55 -28.98
C PRO A 73 -7.94 -3.47 -29.88
N ALA A 74 -7.12 -4.52 -29.88
CA ALA A 74 -5.86 -4.53 -30.65
C ALA A 74 -6.06 -4.37 -32.17
N GLU A 75 -7.25 -4.64 -32.68
CA GLU A 75 -7.62 -4.59 -34.11
C GLU A 75 -8.46 -3.36 -34.47
N ALA A 76 -8.74 -2.46 -33.51
CA ALA A 76 -9.53 -1.27 -33.79
C ALA A 76 -8.70 -0.23 -34.56
N GLU A 77 -9.24 0.27 -35.67
CA GLU A 77 -8.63 1.38 -36.39
C GLU A 77 -8.60 2.64 -35.49
N PRO A 78 -7.49 3.38 -35.48
CA PRO A 78 -7.36 4.60 -34.70
C PRO A 78 -8.41 5.63 -35.16
N ASP A 79 -9.24 6.07 -34.23
CA ASP A 79 -10.19 7.16 -34.48
C ASP A 79 -9.40 8.48 -34.56
N ALA A 80 -9.34 9.04 -35.77
CA ALA A 80 -8.62 10.28 -36.08
C ALA A 80 -9.10 11.52 -35.29
N SER A 81 -10.17 11.39 -34.50
CA SER A 81 -10.80 12.48 -33.75
C SER A 81 -10.25 12.68 -32.34
N GLN A 82 -9.42 11.76 -31.82
CA GLN A 82 -8.80 11.88 -30.49
C GLN A 82 -7.27 11.82 -30.58
N PRO A 83 -6.54 12.56 -29.71
CA PRO A 83 -5.09 12.41 -29.65
C PRO A 83 -4.75 10.98 -29.23
N ASP A 84 -4.14 10.23 -30.15
CA ASP A 84 -3.70 8.84 -30.01
C ASP A 84 -2.60 8.74 -28.93
N GLU A 85 -3.01 8.77 -27.65
CA GLU A 85 -2.15 8.32 -26.59
C GLU A 85 -2.01 6.81 -26.69
N THR A 86 -0.77 6.36 -26.87
CA THR A 86 -0.42 4.95 -26.91
C THR A 86 0.35 4.58 -25.65
N ILE A 87 0.00 3.44 -25.06
CA ILE A 87 0.65 2.90 -23.87
C ILE A 87 1.28 1.57 -24.24
N ARG A 88 2.49 1.32 -23.76
CA ARG A 88 3.19 0.05 -23.98
C ARG A 88 2.88 -0.92 -22.84
N LEU A 89 2.15 -1.99 -23.13
CA LEU A 89 1.80 -3.06 -22.19
C LEU A 89 2.41 -4.38 -22.67
N GLY A 90 3.26 -5.01 -21.86
CA GLY A 90 3.86 -6.31 -22.21
C GLY A 90 4.62 -6.30 -23.54
N GLY A 91 5.18 -5.16 -23.94
CA GLY A 91 5.86 -4.98 -25.23
C GLY A 91 4.97 -4.57 -26.39
N GLN A 92 3.64 -4.67 -26.28
CA GLN A 92 2.66 -4.25 -27.30
C GLN A 92 2.24 -2.80 -27.07
N GLN A 93 2.06 -2.03 -28.13
CA GLN A 93 1.44 -0.70 -28.06
C GLN A 93 -0.08 -0.85 -28.11
N ARG A 94 -0.78 -0.20 -27.19
CA ARG A 94 -2.24 -0.15 -27.12
C ARG A 94 -2.69 1.30 -27.11
N THR A 95 -3.64 1.63 -27.97
CA THR A 95 -4.26 2.96 -28.02
C THR A 95 -5.24 3.13 -26.87
N VAL A 96 -5.23 4.29 -26.21
CA VAL A 96 -6.21 4.67 -25.20
C VAL A 96 -7.49 5.11 -25.92
N ALA A 97 -8.55 4.30 -25.83
CA ALA A 97 -9.84 4.62 -26.42
C ALA A 97 -10.62 5.67 -25.61
N ARG A 98 -10.44 5.69 -24.29
CA ARG A 98 -11.16 6.61 -23.39
C ARG A 98 -10.41 6.83 -22.09
N ARG A 99 -10.46 8.07 -21.58
CA ARG A 99 -9.94 8.44 -20.25
C ARG A 99 -11.10 8.79 -19.31
N ILE A 100 -11.04 8.27 -18.10
CA ILE A 100 -12.05 8.53 -17.06
C ILE A 100 -11.32 9.06 -15.83
N ASP A 101 -11.45 10.36 -15.57
CA ASP A 101 -10.92 10.97 -14.36
C ASP A 101 -11.71 10.50 -13.13
N ILE A 102 -11.01 9.87 -12.19
CA ILE A 102 -11.54 9.37 -10.93
C ILE A 102 -10.86 10.04 -9.73
N SER A 103 -10.12 11.13 -9.91
CA SER A 103 -9.36 11.85 -8.88
C SER A 103 -10.22 12.26 -7.68
N ARG A 104 -11.51 12.52 -7.92
CA ARG A 104 -12.51 12.89 -6.90
C ARG A 104 -13.57 11.81 -6.65
N ALA A 105 -13.36 10.60 -7.17
CA ALA A 105 -14.34 9.52 -7.06
C ALA A 105 -14.54 9.09 -5.59
N PRO A 106 -15.79 8.91 -5.13
CA PRO A 106 -16.06 8.40 -3.80
C PRO A 106 -15.48 6.99 -3.65
N GLY A 107 -14.67 6.80 -2.60
CA GLY A 107 -13.99 5.55 -2.31
C GLY A 107 -12.56 5.44 -2.85
N LEU A 108 -12.07 6.40 -3.65
CA LEU A 108 -10.68 6.39 -4.13
C LEU A 108 -9.68 6.38 -2.97
N LEU A 109 -9.94 7.11 -1.89
CA LEU A 109 -9.07 7.11 -0.72
C LEU A 109 -8.89 5.70 -0.13
N ASN A 110 -10.01 4.98 0.05
CA ASN A 110 -9.97 3.59 0.51
C ASN A 110 -9.29 2.66 -0.50
N ALA A 111 -9.52 2.89 -1.80
CA ALA A 111 -8.88 2.13 -2.86
C ALA A 111 -7.35 2.31 -2.80
N ARG A 112 -6.85 3.55 -2.69
CA ARG A 112 -5.41 3.86 -2.51
C ARG A 112 -4.83 3.17 -1.28
N THR A 113 -5.49 3.29 -0.13
CA THR A 113 -5.04 2.62 1.10
C THR A 113 -4.97 1.10 0.92
N SER A 114 -5.88 0.50 0.15
CA SER A 114 -5.82 -0.94 -0.12
C SER A 114 -4.59 -1.35 -0.94
N LEU A 115 -4.13 -0.55 -1.90
CA LEU A 115 -2.88 -0.86 -2.62
C LEU A 115 -1.65 -0.65 -1.73
N LEU A 116 -1.70 0.26 -0.76
CA LEU A 116 -0.55 0.51 0.12
C LEU A 116 -0.50 -0.41 1.35
N ALA A 117 -1.50 -1.27 1.55
CA ALA A 117 -1.56 -2.17 2.68
C ALA A 117 -0.91 -3.51 2.35
N ASP A 118 0.08 -3.94 3.13
CA ASP A 118 0.76 -5.23 2.90
C ASP A 118 -0.18 -6.45 2.97
N ALA A 119 -1.25 -6.35 3.76
CA ALA A 119 -2.30 -7.37 3.85
C ALA A 119 -3.07 -7.57 2.52
N SER A 120 -2.91 -6.67 1.56
CA SER A 120 -3.49 -6.80 0.22
C SER A 120 -2.70 -7.72 -0.69
N TYR A 121 -1.50 -8.15 -0.31
CA TYR A 121 -0.63 -8.97 -1.15
C TYR A 121 -0.55 -10.40 -0.64
N ALA A 122 -0.77 -11.35 -1.55
CA ALA A 122 -0.48 -12.75 -1.27
C ALA A 122 1.03 -12.94 -1.08
N ALA A 123 1.44 -13.90 -0.24
CA ALA A 123 2.86 -14.19 0.01
C ALA A 123 3.57 -14.86 -1.18
N GLU A 124 2.83 -15.16 -2.25
CA GLU A 124 3.35 -15.86 -3.43
C GLU A 124 4.24 -14.95 -4.27
N GLY A 125 5.28 -15.54 -4.84
CA GLY A 125 6.32 -14.84 -5.59
C GLY A 125 5.81 -14.08 -6.81
N ALA A 126 6.59 -13.08 -7.22
CA ALA A 126 6.33 -12.32 -8.44
C ALA A 126 6.15 -13.27 -9.63
N GLN A 127 5.08 -13.05 -10.39
CA GLN A 127 4.72 -13.87 -11.54
C GLN A 127 4.84 -13.01 -12.81
N PRO A 128 5.22 -13.58 -13.97
CA PRO A 128 5.33 -12.81 -15.20
C PRO A 128 4.02 -12.11 -15.55
N ALA A 129 4.13 -10.86 -16.00
CA ALA A 129 3.00 -9.99 -16.34
C ALA A 129 2.07 -10.62 -17.39
N ALA A 130 0.78 -10.62 -17.10
CA ALA A 130 -0.25 -10.99 -18.07
C ALA A 130 -0.39 -9.90 -19.14
N ALA A 131 -0.47 -10.30 -20.41
CA ALA A 131 -0.38 -9.39 -21.56
C ALA A 131 -1.70 -8.68 -21.93
N ALA A 132 -2.84 -9.06 -21.35
CA ALA A 132 -4.15 -8.57 -21.78
C ALA A 132 -4.90 -7.89 -20.63
N ALA A 133 -4.86 -6.55 -20.61
CA ALA A 133 -5.69 -5.74 -19.74
C ALA A 133 -6.55 -4.79 -20.60
N ASP A 134 -7.84 -4.71 -20.29
CA ASP A 134 -8.78 -3.81 -20.99
C ASP A 134 -8.76 -2.38 -20.43
N ALA A 135 -8.22 -2.22 -19.23
CA ALA A 135 -8.10 -0.94 -18.55
C ALA A 135 -6.76 -0.82 -17.79
N VAL A 136 -6.20 0.38 -17.82
CA VAL A 136 -5.01 0.78 -17.07
C VAL A 136 -5.42 1.84 -16.05
N LEU A 137 -4.94 1.71 -14.82
CA LEU A 137 -5.10 2.72 -13.79
C LEU A 137 -3.84 3.60 -13.77
N ARG A 138 -4.00 4.90 -14.02
CA ARG A 138 -2.92 5.89 -13.99
C ARG A 138 -3.00 6.73 -12.72
N PHE A 139 -1.89 6.86 -12.02
CA PHE A 139 -1.67 7.89 -11.00
C PHE A 139 -0.63 8.86 -11.54
N ALA A 140 -0.94 10.15 -11.63
CA ALA A 140 -0.05 11.15 -12.22
C ALA A 140 0.14 12.39 -11.33
N GLU A 141 1.38 12.88 -11.28
CA GLU A 141 1.79 14.10 -10.57
C GLU A 141 2.91 14.82 -11.37
N GLY A 142 2.53 15.81 -12.19
CA GLY A 142 3.45 16.50 -13.09
C GLY A 142 3.97 15.54 -14.17
N ASN A 143 5.29 15.40 -14.29
CA ASN A 143 5.95 14.49 -15.25
C ASN A 143 6.13 13.06 -14.73
N ARG A 144 5.51 12.73 -13.59
CA ARG A 144 5.65 11.43 -12.94
C ARG A 144 4.34 10.70 -12.99
N GLU A 145 4.39 9.44 -13.40
CA GLU A 145 3.22 8.59 -13.45
C GLU A 145 3.52 7.16 -13.00
N LEU A 146 2.48 6.50 -12.52
CA LEU A 146 2.44 5.08 -12.26
C LEU A 146 1.26 4.50 -13.02
N LEU A 147 1.54 3.52 -13.88
CA LEU A 147 0.56 2.79 -14.66
C LEU A 147 0.42 1.39 -14.09
N LEU A 148 -0.80 1.04 -13.67
CA LEU A 148 -1.13 -0.28 -13.14
C LEU A 148 -2.14 -0.98 -14.03
N THR A 149 -1.86 -2.23 -14.38
CA THR A 149 -2.86 -3.13 -14.97
C THR A 149 -3.32 -4.16 -13.96
N PHE A 150 -4.54 -4.66 -14.17
CA PHE A 150 -5.12 -5.70 -13.32
C PHE A 150 -5.58 -6.86 -14.20
N ASP A 151 -5.11 -8.06 -13.87
CA ASP A 151 -5.66 -9.30 -14.39
C ASP A 151 -6.66 -9.84 -13.37
N TRP A 152 -7.95 -9.70 -13.69
CA TRP A 152 -9.04 -10.11 -12.81
C TRP A 152 -9.19 -11.63 -12.68
N ALA A 153 -8.68 -12.41 -13.65
CA ALA A 153 -8.76 -13.86 -13.61
C ALA A 153 -7.73 -14.43 -12.62
N SER A 154 -6.51 -13.88 -12.64
CA SER A 154 -5.43 -14.30 -11.74
C SER A 154 -5.36 -13.49 -10.43
N GLY A 155 -6.08 -12.37 -10.34
CA GLY A 155 -6.03 -11.43 -9.23
C GLY A 155 -4.70 -10.68 -9.14
N GLN A 156 -3.96 -10.58 -10.24
CA GLN A 156 -2.66 -9.90 -10.27
C GLN A 156 -2.80 -8.41 -10.56
N VAL A 157 -1.89 -7.63 -9.99
CA VAL A 157 -1.62 -6.25 -10.37
C VAL A 157 -0.21 -6.16 -10.90
N THR A 158 -0.02 -5.41 -11.98
CA THR A 158 1.27 -5.23 -12.64
C THR A 158 1.61 -3.75 -12.70
N ASP A 159 2.84 -3.41 -12.29
CA ASP A 159 3.45 -2.12 -12.60
C ASP A 159 4.00 -2.18 -14.02
N VAL A 160 3.41 -1.40 -14.91
CA VAL A 160 3.72 -1.43 -16.35
C VAL A 160 5.16 -0.94 -16.62
N ALA A 161 5.61 0.09 -15.90
CA ALA A 161 6.93 0.67 -16.13
C ALA A 161 8.04 -0.27 -15.66
N ARG A 162 7.81 -0.97 -14.54
CA ARG A 162 8.80 -1.90 -13.96
C ARG A 162 8.68 -3.33 -14.51
N GLY A 163 7.56 -3.66 -15.16
CA GLY A 163 7.28 -5.02 -15.65
C GLY A 163 7.12 -6.05 -14.52
N THR A 164 6.93 -5.60 -13.27
CA THR A 164 6.78 -6.46 -12.11
C THR A 164 5.31 -6.68 -11.81
N SER A 165 4.93 -7.91 -11.46
CA SER A 165 3.56 -8.25 -11.03
C SER A 165 3.54 -8.90 -9.67
N CYS A 166 2.46 -8.69 -8.93
CA CYS A 166 2.19 -9.40 -7.68
C CYS A 166 0.72 -9.78 -7.60
N ARG A 167 0.43 -10.83 -6.82
CA ARG A 167 -0.94 -11.29 -6.60
C ARG A 167 -1.57 -10.51 -5.45
N LEU A 168 -2.73 -9.93 -5.70
CA LEU A 168 -3.57 -9.35 -4.67
C LEU A 168 -4.38 -10.45 -3.98
N VAL A 169 -4.64 -10.28 -2.69
CA VAL A 169 -5.64 -11.09 -1.99
C VAL A 169 -7.00 -10.88 -2.64
N ARG A 170 -7.81 -11.94 -2.71
CA ARG A 170 -9.09 -11.95 -3.42
C ARG A 170 -10.00 -10.77 -3.07
N LYS A 171 -10.10 -10.44 -1.78
CA LYS A 171 -10.91 -9.30 -1.29
C LYS A 171 -10.48 -7.97 -1.93
N THR A 172 -9.17 -7.73 -2.04
CA THR A 172 -8.63 -6.49 -2.62
C THR A 172 -8.81 -6.48 -4.14
N ALA A 173 -8.52 -7.59 -4.81
CA ALA A 173 -8.75 -7.75 -6.25
C ALA A 173 -10.23 -7.50 -6.63
N ASP A 174 -11.16 -8.14 -5.91
CA ASP A 174 -12.61 -7.97 -6.13
C ASP A 174 -13.06 -6.53 -5.84
N GLY A 175 -12.48 -5.89 -4.82
CA GLY A 175 -12.72 -4.49 -4.49
C GLY A 175 -12.35 -3.56 -5.64
N TRP A 176 -11.16 -3.74 -6.20
CA TRP A 176 -10.67 -2.97 -7.37
C TRP A 176 -11.48 -3.25 -8.62
N ARG A 177 -11.82 -4.51 -8.90
CA ARG A 177 -12.68 -4.89 -10.03
C ARG A 177 -14.02 -4.16 -9.97
N LYS A 178 -14.69 -4.20 -8.81
CA LYS A 178 -15.97 -3.51 -8.60
C LYS A 178 -15.83 -1.98 -8.71
N PHE A 179 -14.75 -1.43 -8.17
CA PHE A 179 -14.49 0.00 -8.20
C PHE A 179 -14.27 0.51 -9.64
N ILE A 180 -13.44 -0.18 -10.43
CA ILE A 180 -13.18 0.17 -11.84
C ILE A 180 -14.45 -0.04 -12.68
N ALA A 181 -15.11 -1.19 -12.57
CA ALA A 181 -16.32 -1.48 -13.34
C ALA A 181 -17.42 -0.42 -13.15
N ARG A 182 -17.58 0.09 -11.92
CA ARG A 182 -18.54 1.16 -11.60
C ARG A 182 -18.29 2.45 -12.39
N HIS A 183 -17.03 2.80 -12.64
CA HIS A 183 -16.67 4.04 -13.31
C HIS A 183 -16.63 3.87 -14.83
N VAL A 184 -16.15 2.71 -15.31
CA VAL A 184 -16.14 2.39 -16.74
C VAL A 184 -17.56 2.28 -17.31
N GLY A 185 -18.52 1.75 -16.55
CA GLY A 185 -19.93 1.62 -16.99
C GLY A 185 -20.78 2.89 -16.88
N ARG A 186 -20.33 3.92 -16.16
CA ARG A 186 -21.16 5.11 -15.85
C ARG A 186 -21.13 6.24 -16.88
N GLN A 187 -20.23 6.19 -17.86
CA GLN A 187 -20.11 7.25 -18.89
C GLN A 187 -20.67 6.83 -20.25
N GLY A 188 -21.68 5.95 -20.26
CA GLY A 188 -22.36 5.46 -21.48
C GLY A 188 -23.82 5.93 -21.63
N THR A 189 -24.24 6.97 -20.92
CA THR A 189 -25.57 7.62 -20.99
C THR A 189 -25.39 9.11 -21.01
#